data_AF-A0A2X0P2F0-F1
#
_entry.id   AF-A0A2X0P2F0-F1
#
_cell.length_a   1.000
_cell.length_b   1.000
_cell.length_c   1.000
_cell.angle_alpha   90.00
_cell.angle_beta   90.00
_cell.angle_gamma   90.00
#
_symmetry.space_group_name_H-M   'P 1'
#
loop_
_entity.id
_entity.type
_entity.pdbx_description
1 polymer ?
#
loop_
_entity_poly.entity_id
_entity_poly.type
_entity_poly.pdbx_seq_one_letter_code
_entity_poly.pdbx_strand_id
1 'polypeptide(L)'
;MEDLTQASLNSLIDQLRTLQARNQALEAECRSHLFDKENYQITVTALANQQQTLSDFAKAVVDQQKESIDVIKSGLANLNVTAPANTTITPVKSQLAKPDKYDGKEKVKFKTFITQIKFYIFGNPSYFPTDKSKICCCRSVSSYVASMDDLL
;
A
#
# COMPACT_ATOMS: atom_id res chain seq x y z
N MET A 1 87.36 0.48 -33.37
CA MET A 1 86.24 0.86 -34.26
C MET A 1 85.11 -0.16 -34.18
N GLU A 2 85.41 -1.46 -34.05
CA GLU A 2 84.41 -2.55 -33.85
C GLU A 2 83.55 -2.43 -32.58
N ASP A 3 84.07 -1.84 -31.50
CA ASP A 3 83.34 -1.72 -30.21
C ASP A 3 82.13 -0.77 -30.28
N LEU A 4 82.24 0.33 -31.05
CA LEU A 4 81.14 1.28 -31.24
C LEU A 4 79.98 0.69 -32.06
N THR A 5 80.28 -0.22 -32.99
CA THR A 5 79.28 -0.92 -33.79
C THR A 5 78.51 -1.96 -32.98
N GLN A 6 79.18 -2.69 -32.08
CA GLN A 6 78.52 -3.68 -31.23
C GLN A 6 77.59 -3.04 -30.18
N ALA A 7 78.03 -1.93 -29.57
CA ALA A 7 77.19 -1.18 -28.63
C ALA A 7 75.92 -0.62 -29.29
N SER A 8 76.04 -0.14 -30.53
CA SER A 8 74.90 0.36 -31.31
C SER A 8 73.90 -0.75 -31.64
N LEU A 9 74.39 -1.94 -31.99
CA LEU A 9 73.54 -3.11 -32.26
C LEU A 9 72.80 -3.56 -30.99
N ASN A 10 73.49 -3.64 -29.85
CA ASN A 10 72.88 -4.02 -28.57
C ASN A 10 71.78 -3.02 -28.17
N SER A 11 72.03 -1.71 -28.33
CA SER A 11 71.05 -0.65 -28.08
C SER A 11 69.80 -0.81 -28.96
N LEU A 12 69.98 -1.13 -30.24
CA LEU A 12 68.86 -1.37 -31.16
C LEU A 12 68.03 -2.59 -30.74
N ILE A 13 68.69 -3.68 -30.31
CA ILE A 13 68.00 -4.89 -29.83
C ILE A 13 67.19 -4.58 -28.56
N ASP A 14 67.74 -3.78 -27.64
CA ASP A 14 67.03 -3.39 -26.41
C ASP A 14 65.83 -2.48 -26.71
N GLN A 15 65.96 -1.56 -27.69
CA GLN A 15 64.83 -0.75 -28.17
C GLN A 15 63.75 -1.62 -28.82
N LEU A 16 64.13 -2.62 -29.62
CA LEU A 16 63.21 -3.58 -30.23
C LEU A 16 62.46 -4.40 -29.18
N ARG A 17 63.15 -4.91 -28.16
CA ARG A 17 62.51 -5.60 -27.03
C ARG A 17 61.55 -4.68 -26.27
N THR A 18 61.95 -3.43 -26.05
CA THR A 18 61.11 -2.44 -25.37
C THR A 18 59.83 -2.13 -26.17
N LEU A 19 59.96 -1.96 -27.50
CA LEU A 19 58.82 -1.75 -28.39
C LEU A 19 57.90 -2.97 -28.44
N GLN A 20 58.46 -4.17 -28.48
CA GLN A 20 57.67 -5.40 -28.47
C GLN A 20 56.87 -5.56 -27.17
N ALA A 21 57.48 -5.28 -26.02
CA ALA A 21 56.78 -5.29 -24.73
C ALA A 21 55.65 -4.24 -24.67
N ARG A 22 55.89 -3.04 -25.21
CA ARG A 22 54.86 -1.99 -25.29
C ARG A 22 53.70 -2.38 -26.20
N ASN A 23 53.96 -3.00 -27.35
CA ASN A 23 52.91 -3.47 -28.25
C ASN A 23 52.06 -4.56 -27.59
N GLN A 24 52.67 -5.52 -26.88
CA GLN A 24 51.93 -6.55 -26.15
C GLN A 24 51.06 -5.97 -25.03
N ALA A 25 51.58 -4.99 -24.29
CA ALA A 25 50.80 -4.29 -23.27
C ALA A 25 49.62 -3.53 -23.87
N LEU A 26 49.83 -2.83 -24.98
CA LEU A 26 48.78 -2.10 -25.68
C LEU A 26 47.69 -3.04 -26.23
N GLU A 27 48.07 -4.18 -26.81
CA GLU A 27 47.11 -5.20 -27.26
C GLU A 27 46.29 -5.77 -26.11
N ALA A 28 46.91 -6.01 -24.95
CA ALA A 28 46.19 -6.48 -23.76
C ALA A 28 45.21 -5.43 -23.25
N GLU A 29 45.61 -4.16 -23.21
CA GLU A 29 44.75 -3.05 -22.84
C GLU A 29 43.56 -2.90 -23.80
N CYS A 30 43.79 -2.93 -25.12
CA CYS A 30 42.70 -2.87 -26.10
C CYS A 30 41.70 -4.02 -25.94
N ARG A 31 42.16 -5.25 -25.65
CA ARG A 31 41.29 -6.39 -25.38
C ARG A 31 40.44 -6.17 -24.12
N SER A 32 41.04 -5.62 -23.06
CA SER A 32 40.32 -5.29 -21.81
C SER A 32 39.22 -4.27 -22.06
N HIS A 33 39.54 -3.15 -22.72
CA HIS A 33 38.55 -2.10 -23.01
C HIS A 33 37.40 -2.59 -23.88
N LEU A 34 37.67 -3.49 -24.84
CA LEU A 34 36.63 -4.07 -25.68
C LEU A 34 35.68 -4.94 -24.85
N PHE A 35 36.22 -5.78 -23.97
CA PHE A 35 35.44 -6.62 -23.06
C PHE A 35 34.57 -5.78 -22.11
N ASP A 36 35.16 -4.74 -21.50
CA ASP A 36 34.42 -3.84 -20.61
C ASP A 36 33.28 -3.12 -21.33
N LYS A 37 33.52 -2.70 -22.58
CA LYS A 37 32.51 -2.07 -23.43
C LYS A 37 31.36 -3.03 -23.76
N GLU A 38 31.66 -4.27 -24.10
CA GLU A 38 30.64 -5.30 -24.37
C GLU A 38 29.80 -5.58 -23.12
N ASN A 39 30.44 -5.71 -21.96
CA ASN A 39 29.75 -5.95 -20.69
C ASN A 39 28.87 -4.76 -20.28
N TYR A 40 29.35 -3.53 -20.48
CA TYR A 40 28.56 -2.33 -20.28
C TYR A 40 27.34 -2.29 -21.20
N GLN A 41 27.51 -2.65 -22.47
CA GLN A 41 26.41 -2.68 -23.44
C GLN A 41 25.33 -3.71 -23.05
N ILE A 42 25.73 -4.90 -22.58
CA ILE A 42 24.79 -5.91 -22.06
C ILE A 42 23.99 -5.33 -20.89
N THR A 43 24.65 -4.66 -19.96
CA THR A 43 24.02 -4.06 -18.77
C THR A 43 23.03 -2.96 -19.16
N VAL A 44 23.40 -2.08 -20.10
CA VAL A 44 22.52 -1.01 -20.61
C VAL A 44 21.28 -1.60 -21.29
N THR A 45 21.44 -2.63 -22.12
CA THR A 45 20.32 -3.29 -22.79
C THR A 45 19.38 -3.97 -21.78
N ALA A 46 19.92 -4.64 -20.77
CA ALA A 46 19.12 -5.24 -19.71
C ALA A 46 18.30 -4.19 -18.94
N LEU A 47 18.92 -3.05 -18.61
CA LEU A 47 18.25 -1.94 -17.93
C LEU A 47 17.13 -1.33 -18.80
N ALA A 48 17.37 -1.14 -20.10
CA ALA A 48 16.35 -0.65 -21.02
C ALA A 48 15.13 -1.59 -21.09
N ASN A 49 15.36 -2.91 -21.12
CA ASN A 49 14.28 -3.90 -21.12
C ASN A 49 13.49 -3.89 -19.80
N GLN A 50 14.17 -3.73 -18.66
CA GLN A 50 13.51 -3.57 -17.37
C GLN A 50 12.66 -2.31 -17.31
N GLN A 51 13.18 -1.18 -17.81
CA GLN A 51 12.45 0.08 -17.89
C GLN A 51 11.17 -0.06 -18.74
N GLN A 52 11.27 -0.74 -19.88
CA GLN A 52 10.13 -0.99 -20.76
C GLN A 52 9.07 -1.84 -20.06
N THR A 53 9.49 -2.93 -19.40
CA THR A 53 8.57 -3.81 -18.65
C THR A 53 7.84 -3.05 -17.54
N LEU A 54 8.54 -2.18 -16.81
CA LEU A 54 7.94 -1.35 -15.78
C LEU A 54 6.94 -0.33 -16.36
N SER A 55 7.26 0.27 -17.51
CA SER A 55 6.35 1.18 -18.21
C SER A 55 5.07 0.47 -18.66
N ASP A 56 5.19 -0.72 -19.24
CA ASP A 56 4.04 -1.50 -19.71
C ASP A 56 3.16 -1.94 -18.53
N PHE A 57 3.78 -2.34 -17.41
CA PHE A 57 3.06 -2.64 -16.17
C PHE A 57 2.31 -1.42 -15.64
N ALA A 58 2.96 -0.26 -15.55
CA ALA A 58 2.32 0.97 -15.09
C ALA A 58 1.11 1.35 -15.96
N LYS A 59 1.24 1.20 -17.28
CA LYS A 59 0.13 1.41 -18.22
C LYS A 59 -1.04 0.45 -17.95
N ALA A 60 -0.75 -0.85 -17.79
CA ALA A 60 -1.78 -1.86 -17.52
C ALA A 60 -2.54 -1.57 -16.21
N VAL A 61 -1.84 -1.13 -15.16
CA VAL A 61 -2.46 -0.74 -13.88
C VAL A 61 -3.40 0.46 -14.07
N VAL A 62 -2.98 1.48 -14.81
CA VAL A 62 -3.83 2.66 -15.10
C VAL A 62 -5.07 2.26 -15.89
N ASP A 63 -4.92 1.42 -16.91
CA ASP A 63 -6.04 0.93 -17.72
C ASP A 63 -7.04 0.15 -16.85
N GLN A 64 -6.55 -0.76 -15.99
CA GLN A 64 -7.38 -1.54 -15.08
C GLN A 64 -8.11 -0.66 -14.04
N GLN A 65 -7.44 0.36 -13.51
CA GLN A 65 -8.07 1.32 -12.59
C GLN A 65 -9.19 2.10 -13.28
N LYS A 66 -8.97 2.50 -14.53
CA LYS A 66 -9.99 3.22 -15.33
C LYS A 66 -11.23 2.35 -15.56
N GLU A 67 -11.05 1.10 -15.99
CA GLU A 67 -12.15 0.16 -16.16
C GLU A 67 -12.93 -0.05 -14.85
N SER A 68 -12.21 -0.22 -13.73
CA SER A 68 -12.84 -0.40 -12.41
C SER A 68 -13.69 0.83 -12.01
N ILE A 69 -13.19 2.04 -12.27
CA ILE A 69 -13.92 3.29 -12.01
C ILE A 69 -15.18 3.37 -12.88
N ASP A 70 -15.10 3.00 -14.16
CA ASP A 70 -16.23 3.07 -15.07
C ASP A 70 -17.34 2.07 -14.68
N VAL A 71 -16.97 0.86 -14.23
CA VAL A 71 -17.90 -0.12 -13.66
C VAL A 71 -18.61 0.45 -12.42
N ILE A 72 -17.87 1.07 -11.50
CA ILE A 72 -18.45 1.68 -10.29
C ILE A 72 -19.44 2.79 -10.65
N LYS A 73 -19.07 3.68 -11.59
CA LYS A 73 -19.95 4.76 -12.06
C LYS A 73 -21.24 4.21 -12.67
N SER A 74 -21.13 3.17 -13.50
CA SER A 74 -22.29 2.50 -14.09
C SER A 74 -23.19 1.88 -13.02
N GLY A 75 -22.62 1.16 -12.05
CA GLY A 75 -23.35 0.60 -10.92
C GLY A 75 -24.08 1.67 -10.09
N LEU A 76 -23.44 2.80 -9.82
CA LEU A 76 -24.04 3.92 -9.11
C LEU A 76 -25.21 4.53 -9.88
N ALA A 77 -25.08 4.70 -11.20
CA ALA A 77 -26.17 5.20 -12.03
C ALA A 77 -27.40 4.29 -11.97
N ASN A 78 -27.22 2.97 -12.00
CA ASN A 78 -28.31 1.99 -11.93
C ASN A 78 -29.04 2.02 -10.57
N LEU A 79 -28.31 2.21 -9.47
CA LEU A 79 -28.92 2.37 -8.14
C LEU A 79 -29.81 3.61 -8.06
N ASN A 80 -29.40 4.70 -8.70
CA ASN A 80 -30.14 5.96 -8.68
C ASN A 80 -31.43 5.92 -9.52
N VAL A 81 -31.51 5.03 -10.52
CA VAL A 81 -32.69 4.84 -11.40
C VAL A 81 -33.75 3.91 -10.77
N THR A 82 -33.37 3.06 -9.81
CA THR A 82 -34.27 2.07 -9.21
C THR A 82 -34.91 2.53 -7.89
N ALA A 83 -34.56 3.73 -7.40
CA ALA A 83 -35.22 4.32 -6.24
C ALA A 83 -36.63 4.81 -6.66
N PRO A 84 -37.73 4.32 -6.06
CA PRO A 84 -39.06 4.82 -6.36
C PRO A 84 -39.11 6.31 -6.03
N ALA A 85 -39.39 7.15 -7.03
CA ALA A 85 -39.45 8.61 -6.90
C ALA A 85 -40.58 9.12 -5.97
N ASN A 86 -41.30 8.23 -5.28
CA ASN A 86 -42.35 8.58 -4.35
C ASN A 86 -42.38 7.55 -3.20
N THR A 87 -41.40 7.63 -2.31
CA THR A 87 -41.63 7.14 -0.94
C THR A 87 -41.75 8.36 -0.07
N THR A 88 -42.96 8.87 0.10
CA THR A 88 -43.27 9.74 1.24
C THR A 88 -43.01 8.91 2.48
N ILE A 89 -41.81 9.01 3.03
CA ILE A 89 -41.47 8.40 4.32
C ILE A 89 -42.30 9.16 5.34
N THR A 90 -43.47 8.63 5.69
CA THR A 90 -44.11 9.02 6.93
C THR A 90 -43.13 8.59 8.02
N PRO A 91 -42.55 9.50 8.81
CA PRO A 91 -41.66 9.09 9.88
C PRO A 91 -42.53 8.30 10.85
N VAL A 92 -42.38 6.98 10.84
CA VAL A 92 -42.99 6.14 11.85
C VAL A 92 -42.35 6.60 13.15
N LYS A 93 -43.10 7.35 13.97
CA LYS A 93 -42.77 7.67 15.36
C LYS A 93 -42.83 6.38 16.19
N SER A 94 -42.00 5.40 15.84
CA SER A 94 -41.74 4.26 16.70
C SER A 94 -40.77 4.73 17.78
N GLN A 95 -41.28 5.50 18.74
CA GLN A 95 -40.55 5.68 19.99
C GLN A 95 -40.45 4.30 20.62
N LEU A 96 -39.27 3.68 20.52
CA LEU A 96 -39.04 2.39 21.18
C LEU A 96 -39.30 2.60 22.67
N ALA A 97 -40.07 1.69 23.28
CA ALA A 97 -40.39 1.76 24.69
C ALA A 97 -39.11 1.64 25.53
N LYS A 98 -39.09 2.32 26.68
CA LYS A 98 -37.98 2.20 27.62
C LYS A 98 -37.95 0.76 28.17
N PRO A 99 -36.82 0.04 28.09
CA PRO A 99 -36.69 -1.30 28.64
C PRO A 99 -36.88 -1.33 30.16
N ASP A 100 -37.38 -2.45 30.68
CA ASP A 100 -37.53 -2.69 32.11
C ASP A 100 -36.20 -2.68 32.86
N LYS A 101 -36.23 -2.37 34.16
CA LYS A 101 -35.01 -2.38 34.99
C LYS A 101 -34.48 -3.80 35.15
N TYR A 102 -33.18 -3.97 34.95
CA TYR A 102 -32.49 -5.22 35.27
C TYR A 102 -32.34 -5.37 36.80
N ASP A 103 -32.64 -6.57 37.31
CA ASP A 103 -32.71 -6.89 38.74
C ASP A 103 -31.37 -7.36 39.35
N GLY A 104 -30.31 -7.45 38.54
CA GLY A 104 -28.97 -7.84 38.99
C GLY A 104 -28.76 -9.35 39.14
N LYS A 105 -29.77 -10.20 38.98
CA LYS A 105 -29.70 -11.61 39.41
C LYS A 105 -29.14 -12.56 38.37
N GLU A 106 -29.46 -12.35 37.09
CA GLU A 106 -29.13 -13.30 36.03
C GLU A 106 -28.23 -12.68 34.95
N LYS A 107 -26.95 -13.07 34.95
CA LYS A 107 -25.94 -12.59 33.99
C LYS A 107 -26.34 -12.79 32.52
N VAL A 108 -27.13 -13.82 32.21
CA VAL A 108 -27.66 -14.06 30.86
C VAL A 108 -28.67 -12.97 30.45
N LYS A 109 -29.51 -12.50 31.38
CA LYS A 109 -30.48 -11.42 31.14
C LYS A 109 -29.83 -10.04 31.04
N PHE A 110 -28.65 -9.85 31.64
CA PHE A 110 -27.88 -8.62 31.52
C PHE A 110 -27.53 -8.28 30.06
N LYS A 111 -27.06 -9.27 29.28
CA LYS A 111 -26.69 -9.05 27.87
C LYS A 111 -27.88 -8.62 27.01
N THR A 112 -29.05 -9.21 27.26
CA THR A 112 -30.31 -8.87 26.60
C THR A 112 -30.74 -7.45 26.98
N PHE A 113 -30.68 -7.11 28.26
CA PHE A 113 -31.03 -5.78 28.76
C PHE A 113 -30.13 -4.67 28.18
N ILE A 114 -28.80 -4.87 28.13
CA ILE A 114 -27.87 -3.91 27.51
C ILE A 114 -28.19 -3.71 26.02
N THR A 115 -28.52 -4.78 25.31
CA THR A 115 -28.91 -4.72 23.89
C THR A 115 -30.20 -3.89 23.72
N GLN A 116 -31.20 -4.11 24.56
CA GLN A 116 -32.46 -3.35 24.53
C GLN A 116 -32.25 -1.87 24.85
N ILE A 117 -31.36 -1.52 25.79
CA ILE A 117 -31.00 -0.13 26.09
C ILE A 117 -30.33 0.55 24.90
N LYS A 118 -29.44 -0.15 24.17
CA LYS A 118 -28.84 0.39 22.94
C LYS A 118 -29.89 0.70 21.89
N PHE A 119 -30.81 -0.23 21.63
CA PHE A 119 -31.90 0.00 20.69
C PHE A 119 -32.79 1.17 21.13
N TYR A 120 -33.13 1.27 22.41
CA TYR A 120 -33.90 2.40 22.94
C TYR A 120 -33.24 3.75 22.68
N ILE A 121 -31.92 3.85 22.85
CA ILE A 121 -31.16 5.09 22.59
C ILE A 121 -31.17 5.43 21.10
N PHE A 122 -30.90 4.46 20.23
CA PHE A 122 -30.87 4.69 18.77
C PHE A 122 -32.25 4.95 18.18
N GLY A 123 -33.31 4.33 18.72
CA GLY A 123 -34.69 4.53 18.28
C GLY A 123 -35.35 5.79 18.82
N ASN A 124 -34.69 6.53 19.72
CA ASN A 124 -35.22 7.77 20.27
C ASN A 124 -34.18 8.92 20.20
N PRO A 125 -33.72 9.32 19.01
CA PRO A 125 -32.65 10.31 18.87
C PRO A 125 -33.02 11.68 19.46
N SER A 126 -34.31 12.04 19.49
CA SER A 126 -34.80 13.26 20.12
C SER A 126 -34.60 13.30 21.63
N TYR A 127 -34.61 12.15 22.31
CA TYR A 127 -34.34 12.05 23.75
C TYR A 127 -32.84 11.98 24.06
N PHE A 128 -32.02 11.63 23.06
CA PHE A 128 -30.56 11.51 23.20
C PHE A 128 -29.79 12.33 22.15
N PRO A 129 -30.00 13.66 22.09
CA PRO A 129 -29.42 14.51 21.04
C PRO A 129 -27.90 14.69 21.16
N THR A 130 -27.31 14.32 22.29
CA THR A 130 -25.87 14.46 22.55
C THR A 130 -25.27 13.18 23.08
N ASP A 131 -23.99 12.93 22.81
CA ASP A 131 -23.30 11.76 23.35
C ASP A 131 -23.27 11.76 24.88
N LYS A 132 -23.23 12.94 25.50
CA LYS A 132 -23.38 13.10 26.95
C LYS A 132 -24.72 12.53 27.45
N SER A 133 -25.83 12.79 26.77
CA SER A 133 -27.15 12.25 27.16
C SER A 133 -27.24 10.73 27.00
N LYS A 134 -26.59 10.16 25.97
CA LYS A 134 -26.47 8.71 25.76
C LYS A 134 -25.66 8.06 26.88
N ILE A 135 -24.51 8.63 27.21
CA ILE A 135 -23.61 8.15 28.27
C ILE A 135 -24.27 8.27 29.65
N CYS A 136 -24.98 9.36 29.95
CA CYS A 136 -25.71 9.52 31.21
C CYS A 136 -26.82 8.47 31.37
N CYS A 137 -27.52 8.12 30.29
CA CYS A 137 -28.52 7.05 30.30
C CYS A 137 -27.87 5.71 30.67
N CYS A 138 -26.77 5.36 29.99
CA CYS A 138 -25.99 4.16 30.29
C CYS A 138 -25.42 4.17 31.73
N ARG A 139 -25.01 5.33 32.26
CA ARG A 139 -24.51 5.46 33.64
C ARG A 139 -25.59 5.27 34.71
N SER A 140 -26.82 5.75 34.47
CA SER A 140 -27.94 5.49 35.41
C SER A 140 -28.23 3.98 35.54
N VAL A 141 -28.00 3.25 34.46
CA VAL A 141 -28.09 1.79 34.38
C VAL A 141 -26.87 1.10 35.03
N SER A 142 -25.73 1.80 35.04
CA SER A 142 -24.43 1.34 35.55
C SER A 142 -24.25 1.39 37.08
N SER A 143 -25.26 1.83 37.84
CA SER A 143 -25.26 1.64 39.31
C SER A 143 -25.30 0.16 39.72
N TYR A 144 -25.54 -0.75 38.76
CA TYR A 144 -25.40 -2.20 38.92
C TYR A 144 -24.03 -2.77 38.48
N VAL A 145 -23.13 -1.94 37.94
CA VAL A 145 -21.88 -2.39 37.28
C VAL A 145 -20.64 -2.01 38.10
N ALA A 146 -20.80 -1.53 39.34
CA ALA A 146 -19.70 -1.31 40.28
C ALA A 146 -18.96 -2.60 40.73
N SER A 147 -19.17 -3.74 40.04
CA SER A 147 -18.44 -4.99 40.24
C SER A 147 -17.62 -5.43 39.01
N MET A 148 -17.51 -4.61 37.96
CA MET A 148 -16.69 -4.92 36.77
C MET A 148 -15.49 -3.98 36.63
N ASP A 149 -14.75 -3.75 37.72
CA ASP A 149 -13.36 -3.26 37.65
C ASP A 149 -12.40 -4.32 37.02
N ASP A 150 -12.89 -5.52 36.70
CA ASP A 150 -12.18 -6.51 35.90
C ASP A 150 -12.65 -6.45 34.43
N LEU A 151 -12.11 -5.51 33.66
CA LEU A 151 -11.56 -5.73 32.33
C LEU A 151 -11.07 -4.39 31.77
N LEU A 152 -9.74 -4.23 31.80
CA LEU A 152 -8.88 -3.40 30.93
C LEU A 152 -9.56 -2.33 30.05
#